data_AF-A0AB38ATQ8-F1
#
_entry.id   AF-A0AB38ATQ8-F1
#
_cell.length_a   1.000
_cell.length_b   1.000
_cell.length_c   1.000
_cell.angle_alpha   90.00
_cell.angle_beta   90.00
_cell.angle_gamma   90.00
#
_symmetry.space_group_name_H-M   'P 1'
#
loop_
_entity.id
_entity.type
_entity.pdbx_description
1 polymer ?
#
loop_
_entity_poly.entity_id
_entity_poly.type
_entity_poly.pdbx_seq_one_letter_code
_entity_poly.pdbx_strand_id
1 'polypeptide(L)'
;MIYGVGCGMTVHLPTVRHLGGFPEPMEDLGTGHRLSLLGADIAPATVAVLDEPYTEPRGLTNLHALAFLTSARPDRHANAVAHLPSALSCIGKALLVLREWTDEAAWLTGAPLITAAVLSALWTSPLCSALALAGVLLHGPVLTARLIKLAPALHAAVIPSTSRIAAAPRPTRARCALLIATSPTQPFIRLAGPWRMILRRITGHPTTFGKTER
;
A
#
# COMPACT_ATOMS: atom_id res chain seq x y z
N MET A 1 6.88 1.16 -26.68
CA MET A 1 6.32 0.03 -25.90
C MET A 1 6.05 0.51 -24.49
N ILE A 2 4.80 0.37 -24.02
CA ILE A 2 4.38 0.67 -22.65
C ILE A 2 4.52 -0.62 -21.85
N TYR A 3 5.05 -0.53 -20.63
CA TYR A 3 5.30 -1.64 -19.73
C TYR A 3 4.51 -1.43 -18.44
N GLY A 4 3.72 -2.43 -18.06
CA GLY A 4 3.01 -2.44 -16.78
C GLY A 4 3.97 -2.79 -15.65
N VAL A 5 4.00 -1.97 -14.62
CA VAL A 5 4.83 -2.13 -13.42
C VAL A 5 3.89 -2.32 -12.23
N GLY A 6 3.91 -3.53 -11.65
CA GLY A 6 3.21 -3.78 -10.40
C GLY A 6 1.69 -3.74 -10.46
N CYS A 7 1.08 -3.32 -9.34
CA CYS A 7 -0.38 -3.27 -9.14
C CYS A 7 -1.07 -2.00 -9.67
N GLY A 8 -0.50 -1.27 -10.64
CA GLY A 8 -1.23 -0.15 -11.24
C GLY A 8 -0.43 0.95 -11.94
N MET A 9 0.89 0.80 -12.11
CA MET A 9 1.70 1.79 -12.83
C MET A 9 1.96 1.32 -14.26
N THR A 10 1.93 2.25 -15.23
CA THR A 10 2.38 1.98 -16.60
C THR A 10 3.47 2.98 -16.96
N VAL A 11 4.57 2.48 -17.51
CA VAL A 11 5.76 3.29 -17.81
C VAL A 11 6.25 2.95 -19.21
N HIS A 12 6.79 3.94 -19.93
CA HIS A 12 7.48 3.66 -21.18
C HIS A 12 8.72 2.79 -20.91
N LEU A 13 8.83 1.66 -21.62
CA LEU A 13 9.94 0.72 -21.43
C LEU A 13 11.34 1.35 -21.57
N PRO A 14 11.59 2.31 -22.49
CA PRO A 14 12.86 3.04 -22.53
C PRO A 14 13.17 3.79 -21.23
N THR A 15 12.17 4.39 -20.59
CA THR A 15 12.32 5.08 -19.30
C THR A 15 12.75 4.10 -18.21
N VAL A 16 12.13 2.92 -18.14
CA VAL A 16 12.52 1.88 -17.17
C VAL A 16 13.95 1.41 -17.38
N ARG A 17 14.39 1.25 -18.63
CA ARG A 17 15.78 0.87 -18.94
C ARG A 17 16.77 1.97 -18.56
N HIS A 18 16.41 3.23 -18.75
CA HIS A 18 17.24 4.37 -18.37
C HIS A 18 17.46 4.48 -16.86
N LEU A 19 16.48 4.02 -16.06
CA LEU A 19 16.59 3.94 -14.59
C LEU A 19 17.48 2.78 -14.09
N GLY A 20 18.02 1.95 -14.98
CA GLY A 20 18.76 0.73 -14.61
C GLY A 20 17.89 -0.52 -14.45
N GLY A 21 16.63 -0.49 -14.90
CA GLY A 21 15.72 -1.63 -14.81
C GLY A 21 15.18 -1.90 -13.41
N PHE A 22 14.81 -3.17 -13.14
CA PHE A 22 14.38 -3.64 -11.82
C PHE A 22 15.54 -4.39 -11.15
N PRO A 23 16.32 -3.77 -10.26
CA PRO A 23 17.45 -4.41 -9.62
C PRO A 23 17.04 -5.56 -8.68
N GLU A 24 15.80 -5.56 -8.18
CA GLU A 24 15.23 -6.63 -7.36
C GLU A 24 13.82 -7.00 -7.86
N PRO A 25 13.39 -8.27 -7.74
CA PRO A 25 12.02 -8.65 -8.07
C PRO A 25 11.01 -7.88 -7.21
N MET A 26 9.99 -7.31 -7.86
CA MET A 26 8.84 -6.62 -7.22
C MET A 26 9.11 -5.23 -6.65
N GLU A 27 10.06 -4.50 -7.22
CA GLU A 27 10.35 -3.11 -6.87
C GLU A 27 9.50 -2.09 -7.66
N ASP A 28 8.21 -2.40 -7.87
CA ASP A 28 7.27 -1.51 -8.55
C ASP A 28 7.12 -0.16 -7.82
N LEU A 29 7.01 -0.21 -6.49
CA LEU A 29 6.99 0.96 -5.62
C LEU A 29 8.29 1.77 -5.70
N GLY A 30 9.46 1.11 -5.62
CA GLY A 30 10.75 1.77 -5.72
C GLY A 30 10.98 2.41 -7.10
N THR A 31 10.44 1.82 -8.16
CA THR A 31 10.44 2.42 -9.51
C THR A 31 9.63 3.72 -9.55
N GLY A 32 8.44 3.74 -8.94
CA GLY A 32 7.61 4.94 -8.83
C GLY A 32 8.30 6.06 -8.02
N HIS A 33 8.98 5.69 -6.93
CA HIS A 33 9.72 6.66 -6.13
C HIS A 33 10.92 7.25 -6.89
N ARG A 34 11.70 6.43 -7.61
CA ARG A 34 12.81 6.88 -8.48
C ARG A 34 12.32 7.83 -9.57
N LEU A 35 11.21 7.52 -10.23
CA LEU A 35 10.58 8.40 -11.22
C LEU A 35 10.18 9.74 -10.60
N SER A 36 9.58 9.71 -9.40
CA SER A 36 9.19 10.92 -8.68
C SER A 36 10.41 11.79 -8.33
N LEU A 37 11.51 11.19 -7.89
CA LEU A 37 12.78 11.88 -7.59
C LEU A 37 13.46 12.51 -8.82
N LEU A 38 13.18 11.99 -10.01
CA LEU A 38 13.64 12.59 -11.27
C LEU A 38 12.70 13.69 -11.79
N GLY A 39 11.56 13.89 -11.13
CA GLY A 39 10.54 14.84 -11.57
C GLY A 39 9.81 14.36 -12.83
N ALA A 40 9.62 13.05 -12.97
CA ALA A 40 8.81 12.50 -14.05
C ALA A 40 7.39 13.05 -13.98
N ASP A 41 6.81 13.35 -15.14
CA ASP A 41 5.40 13.72 -15.24
C ASP A 41 4.53 12.47 -15.06
N ILE A 42 3.98 12.30 -13.85
CA ILE A 42 3.16 11.16 -13.46
C ILE A 42 1.70 11.61 -13.44
N ALA A 43 0.92 11.14 -14.41
CA ALA A 43 -0.51 11.37 -14.45
C ALA A 43 -1.26 10.29 -13.65
N PRO A 44 -2.12 10.65 -12.68
CA PRO A 44 -2.95 9.66 -12.00
C PRO A 44 -3.96 9.07 -12.98
N ALA A 45 -4.09 7.74 -12.98
CA ALA A 45 -5.18 7.09 -13.69
C ALA A 45 -6.50 7.34 -12.95
N THR A 46 -7.58 7.63 -13.68
CA THR A 46 -8.94 7.72 -13.12
C THR A 46 -9.55 6.35 -12.80
N VAL A 47 -8.74 5.30 -12.90
CA VAL A 47 -9.11 3.90 -12.69
C VAL A 47 -8.66 3.49 -11.31
N ALA A 48 -9.61 3.00 -10.50
CA ALA A 48 -9.28 2.32 -9.26
C ALA A 48 -8.79 0.90 -9.57
N VAL A 49 -7.52 0.62 -9.30
CA VAL A 49 -6.99 -0.75 -9.37
C VAL A 49 -7.22 -1.41 -8.01
N LEU A 50 -8.03 -2.47 -8.01
CA LEU A 50 -8.18 -3.32 -6.84
C LEU A 50 -7.06 -4.35 -6.85
N ASP A 51 -6.33 -4.44 -5.74
CA ASP A 51 -5.20 -5.34 -5.56
C ASP A 51 -5.63 -6.82 -5.68
N GLU A 52 -4.65 -7.70 -5.91
CA GLU A 52 -4.87 -9.13 -6.07
C GLU A 52 -5.61 -9.71 -4.84
N PRO A 53 -6.57 -10.65 -5.04
CA PRO A 53 -7.29 -11.25 -3.94
C PRO A 53 -6.38 -12.22 -3.17
N TYR A 54 -5.83 -11.78 -2.04
CA TYR A 54 -5.14 -12.67 -1.11
C TYR A 54 -6.16 -13.54 -0.36
N THR A 55 -6.02 -14.85 -0.50
CA THR A 55 -6.89 -15.83 0.18
C THR A 55 -6.42 -16.14 1.60
N GLU A 56 -5.16 -15.85 1.91
CA GLU A 56 -4.53 -16.15 3.20
C GLU A 56 -3.97 -14.89 3.87
N PRO A 57 -4.15 -14.73 5.20
CA PRO A 57 -3.55 -13.62 5.94
C PRO A 57 -2.03 -13.55 5.79
N ARG A 58 -1.34 -14.69 5.68
CA ARG A 58 0.12 -14.75 5.50
C ARG A 58 0.55 -14.08 4.20
N GLY A 59 -0.16 -14.32 3.09
CA GLY A 59 0.10 -13.66 1.80
C GLY A 59 -0.01 -12.14 1.93
N LEU A 60 -1.05 -11.65 2.60
CA LEU A 60 -1.23 -10.22 2.85
C LEU A 60 -0.12 -9.63 3.74
N THR A 61 0.29 -10.34 4.80
CA THR A 61 1.40 -9.89 5.66
C THR A 61 2.72 -9.82 4.89
N ASN A 62 3.01 -10.82 4.06
CA ASN A 62 4.24 -10.87 3.26
C ASN A 62 4.27 -9.76 2.21
N LEU A 63 3.14 -9.51 1.52
CA LEU A 63 3.02 -8.41 0.57
C LEU A 63 3.38 -7.08 1.24
N HIS A 64 2.79 -6.80 2.40
CA HIS A 64 3.05 -5.55 3.10
C HIS A 64 4.47 -5.48 3.68
N ALA A 65 5.06 -6.60 4.09
CA ALA A 65 6.48 -6.65 4.47
C ALA A 65 7.38 -6.30 3.28
N LEU A 66 7.07 -6.81 2.09
CA LEU A 66 7.80 -6.54 0.86
C LEU A 66 7.64 -5.09 0.42
N ALA A 67 6.41 -4.57 0.39
CA ALA A 67 6.14 -3.18 0.07
C ALA A 67 6.91 -2.24 1.01
N PHE A 68 6.88 -2.54 2.32
CA PHE A 68 7.67 -1.80 3.31
C PHE A 68 9.17 -1.93 3.08
N LEU A 69 9.71 -3.11 2.80
CA LEU A 69 11.14 -3.26 2.51
C LEU A 69 11.57 -2.45 1.29
N THR A 70 10.76 -2.46 0.23
CA THR A 70 11.04 -1.73 -1.00
C THR A 70 10.89 -0.24 -0.81
N SER A 71 9.95 0.24 0.01
CA SER A 71 9.79 1.67 0.24
C SER A 71 10.83 2.21 1.23
N ALA A 72 11.15 1.45 2.29
CA ALA A 72 11.83 1.91 3.53
C ALA A 72 13.30 2.28 3.42
N ARG A 73 13.71 2.67 2.22
CA ARG A 73 15.05 3.16 1.86
C ARG A 73 14.94 4.25 0.78
N PRO A 74 14.19 5.34 1.01
CA PRO A 74 14.09 6.42 0.03
C PRO A 74 15.47 7.07 -0.25
N ASP A 75 16.39 7.00 0.72
CA ASP A 75 17.80 7.37 0.57
C ASP A 75 18.54 6.48 -0.46
N ARG A 76 18.35 5.16 -0.42
CA ARG A 76 18.95 4.22 -1.39
C ARG A 76 18.43 4.51 -2.80
N HIS A 77 17.15 4.86 -2.93
CA HIS A 77 16.58 5.24 -4.21
C HIS A 77 17.12 6.57 -4.73
N ALA A 78 17.25 7.58 -3.85
CA ALA A 78 17.88 8.85 -4.20
C ALA A 78 19.32 8.66 -4.69
N ASN A 79 20.10 7.82 -4.00
CA ASN A 79 21.46 7.48 -4.41
C ASN A 79 21.51 6.73 -5.75
N ALA A 80 20.59 5.77 -5.96
CA ALA A 80 20.53 4.97 -7.19
C ALA A 80 20.30 5.84 -8.44
N VAL A 81 19.57 6.95 -8.32
CA VAL A 81 19.28 7.85 -9.46
C VAL A 81 20.05 9.17 -9.39
N ALA A 82 20.96 9.34 -8.44
CA ALA A 82 21.69 10.60 -8.24
C ALA A 82 22.53 11.01 -9.48
N HIS A 83 22.96 10.02 -10.26
CA HIS A 83 23.74 10.22 -11.49
C HIS A 83 22.89 10.59 -12.72
N LEU A 84 21.56 10.55 -12.61
CA LEU A 84 20.64 10.85 -13.71
C LEU A 84 20.15 12.31 -13.65
N PRO A 85 19.86 12.94 -14.81
CA PRO A 85 19.31 14.29 -14.85
C PRO A 85 17.92 14.31 -14.19
N SER A 86 17.64 15.36 -13.43
CA SER A 86 16.37 15.53 -12.73
C SER A 86 15.80 16.92 -12.98
N ALA A 87 14.48 16.99 -13.14
CA ALA A 87 13.75 18.26 -13.22
C ALA A 87 13.54 18.92 -11.85
N LEU A 88 13.87 18.22 -10.75
CA LEU A 88 13.68 18.71 -9.39
C LEU A 88 14.92 19.41 -8.84
N SER A 89 14.69 20.47 -8.08
CA SER A 89 15.71 21.08 -7.24
C SER A 89 16.16 20.13 -6.12
N CYS A 90 17.33 20.40 -5.53
CA CYS A 90 17.82 19.65 -4.37
C CYS A 90 16.80 19.65 -3.21
N ILE A 91 16.16 20.80 -2.96
CA ILE A 91 15.12 20.93 -1.94
C ILE A 91 13.90 20.07 -2.30
N GLY A 92 13.47 20.06 -3.56
CA GLY A 92 12.35 19.24 -4.03
C GLY A 92 12.60 17.74 -3.80
N LYS A 93 13.82 17.27 -4.11
CA LYS A 93 14.22 15.88 -3.83
C LYS A 93 14.22 15.57 -2.33
N ALA A 94 14.77 16.48 -1.51
CA ALA A 94 14.80 16.29 -0.05
C ALA A 94 13.40 16.24 0.55
N LEU A 95 12.47 17.08 0.09
CA LEU A 95 11.07 17.05 0.52
C LEU A 95 10.37 15.75 0.12
N LEU A 96 10.63 15.21 -1.07
CA LEU A 96 10.09 13.90 -1.47
C LEU A 96 10.63 12.77 -0.59
N VAL A 97 11.93 12.74 -0.31
CA VAL A 97 12.53 11.74 0.58
C VAL A 97 11.94 11.86 1.99
N LEU A 98 11.81 13.07 2.52
CA LEU A 98 11.20 13.31 3.83
C LEU A 98 9.74 12.85 3.85
N ARG A 99 8.97 13.14 2.80
CA ARG A 99 7.59 12.70 2.65
C ARG A 99 7.48 11.18 2.72
N GLU A 100 8.31 10.43 1.99
CA GLU A 100 8.26 8.97 2.06
C GLU A 100 8.57 8.46 3.47
N TRP A 101 9.59 9.01 4.13
CA TRP A 101 9.88 8.66 5.53
C TRP A 101 8.68 8.92 6.44
N THR A 102 7.94 10.02 6.22
CA THR A 102 6.74 10.31 7.01
C THR A 102 5.58 9.38 6.68
N ASP A 103 5.38 9.04 5.40
CA ASP A 103 4.33 8.11 4.95
C ASP A 103 4.60 6.70 5.52
N GLU A 104 5.86 6.29 5.60
CA GLU A 104 6.28 5.02 6.21
C GLU A 104 6.14 4.98 7.72
N ALA A 105 6.53 6.06 8.40
CA ALA A 105 6.34 6.19 9.83
C ALA A 105 4.84 6.10 10.15
N ALA A 106 4.01 6.87 9.44
CA ALA A 106 2.56 6.84 9.58
C ALA A 106 1.99 5.44 9.31
N TRP A 107 2.53 4.73 8.31
CA TRP A 107 2.12 3.38 8.02
C TRP A 107 2.45 2.42 9.18
N LEU A 108 3.70 2.40 9.66
CA LEU A 108 4.14 1.52 10.75
C LEU A 108 3.47 1.80 12.10
N THR A 109 3.28 3.08 12.43
CA THR A 109 2.82 3.51 13.75
C THR A 109 1.32 3.81 13.79
N GLY A 110 0.64 3.93 12.66
CA GLY A 110 -0.77 4.32 12.59
C GLY A 110 -1.69 3.46 13.45
N ALA A 111 -1.72 2.14 13.25
CA ALA A 111 -2.58 1.26 14.05
C ALA A 111 -2.17 1.19 15.54
N PRO A 112 -0.86 1.09 15.89
CA PRO A 112 -0.42 1.22 17.29
C PRO A 112 -0.86 2.53 17.95
N LEU A 113 -0.72 3.67 17.27
CA LEU A 113 -1.12 4.98 17.79
C LEU A 113 -2.63 5.10 17.97
N ILE A 114 -3.41 4.63 17.01
CA ILE A 114 -4.87 4.58 17.13
C ILE A 114 -5.28 3.70 18.33
N THR A 115 -4.62 2.54 18.49
CA THR A 115 -4.87 1.64 19.63
C THR A 115 -4.53 2.31 20.96
N ALA A 116 -3.36 2.95 21.05
CA ALA A 116 -2.94 3.69 22.23
C ALA A 116 -3.90 4.84 22.56
N ALA A 117 -4.36 5.58 21.55
CA ALA A 117 -5.34 6.64 21.73
C ALA A 117 -6.67 6.10 22.29
N VAL A 118 -7.19 5.00 21.75
CA VAL A 118 -8.42 4.36 22.29
C VAL A 118 -8.21 3.89 23.73
N LEU A 119 -7.08 3.25 24.04
CA LEU A 119 -6.78 2.79 25.40
C LEU A 119 -6.63 3.97 26.38
N SER A 120 -6.00 5.06 25.96
CA SER A 120 -5.88 6.27 26.78
C SER A 120 -7.23 6.94 27.04
N ALA A 121 -8.18 6.84 26.10
CA ALA A 121 -9.50 7.42 26.25
C ALA A 121 -10.25 6.81 27.46
N LEU A 122 -9.99 5.54 27.79
CA LEU A 122 -10.54 4.82 28.96
C LEU A 122 -10.28 5.55 30.28
N TRP A 123 -9.26 6.39 30.34
CA TRP A 123 -8.83 7.11 31.54
C TRP A 123 -9.37 8.55 31.60
N THR A 124 -10.00 9.03 30.53
CA THR A 124 -10.48 10.42 30.43
C THR A 124 -11.96 10.56 30.77
N SER A 125 -12.80 9.78 30.12
CA SER A 125 -14.26 9.83 30.26
C SER A 125 -14.90 8.60 29.59
N PRO A 126 -15.96 8.02 30.17
CA PRO A 126 -16.71 6.94 29.52
C PRO A 126 -17.27 7.34 28.14
N LEU A 127 -17.65 8.61 27.95
CA LEU A 127 -18.18 9.12 26.68
C LEU A 127 -17.09 9.21 25.62
N CYS A 128 -15.93 9.76 25.96
CA CYS A 128 -14.78 9.85 25.05
C CYS A 128 -14.29 8.46 24.63
N SER A 129 -14.28 7.52 25.59
CA SER A 129 -13.96 6.11 25.35
C SER A 129 -14.92 5.46 24.37
N ALA A 130 -16.23 5.64 24.60
CA ALA A 130 -17.27 5.09 23.74
C ALA A 130 -17.18 5.65 22.31
N LEU A 131 -16.94 6.95 22.16
CA LEU A 131 -16.78 7.60 20.86
C LEU A 131 -15.52 7.13 20.13
N ALA A 132 -14.37 7.02 20.82
CA ALA A 132 -13.13 6.54 20.23
C ALA A 132 -13.25 5.07 19.78
N LEU A 133 -13.82 4.23 20.65
CA LEU A 133 -14.04 2.81 20.35
C LEU A 133 -15.04 2.65 19.19
N ALA A 134 -16.16 3.37 19.20
CA ALA A 134 -17.13 3.35 18.12
C ALA A 134 -16.51 3.83 16.80
N GLY A 135 -15.70 4.90 16.83
CA GLY A 135 -14.99 5.40 15.67
C GLY A 135 -14.10 4.34 15.03
N VAL A 136 -13.22 3.70 15.83
CA VAL A 136 -12.31 2.66 15.33
C VAL A 136 -13.05 1.41 14.86
N LEU A 137 -14.03 0.94 15.63
CA LEU A 137 -14.79 -0.26 15.29
C LEU A 137 -15.71 -0.07 14.09
N LEU A 138 -16.23 1.13 13.86
CA LEU A 138 -17.15 1.41 12.75
C LEU A 138 -16.43 1.90 11.48
N HIS A 139 -15.25 2.52 11.59
CA HIS A 139 -14.54 3.05 10.43
C HIS A 139 -14.28 1.98 9.36
N GLY A 140 -13.68 0.85 9.75
CA GLY A 140 -13.43 -0.27 8.84
C GLY A 140 -14.71 -0.83 8.21
N PRO A 141 -15.74 -1.18 9.00
CA PRO A 141 -16.99 -1.75 8.49
C PRO A 141 -17.74 -0.82 7.56
N VAL A 142 -17.85 0.47 7.91
CA VAL A 142 -18.55 1.46 7.08
C VAL A 142 -17.82 1.67 5.76
N LEU A 143 -16.49 1.82 5.79
CA LEU A 143 -15.69 1.96 4.59
C LEU A 143 -15.81 0.73 3.69
N THR A 144 -15.67 -0.47 4.27
CA THR A 144 -15.77 -1.73 3.54
C THR A 144 -17.14 -1.91 2.90
N ALA A 145 -18.22 -1.62 3.62
CA ALA A 145 -19.59 -1.67 3.09
C ALA A 145 -19.79 -0.69 1.93
N ARG A 146 -19.26 0.54 2.05
CA ARG A 146 -19.32 1.54 0.96
C ARG A 146 -18.53 1.08 -0.26
N LEU A 147 -17.33 0.54 -0.08
CA LEU A 147 -16.51 0.02 -1.18
C LEU A 147 -17.17 -1.16 -1.89
N ILE A 148 -17.75 -2.12 -1.15
CA ILE A 148 -18.51 -3.24 -1.73
C ILE A 148 -19.67 -2.72 -2.60
N LYS A 149 -20.35 -1.66 -2.16
CA LYS A 149 -21.44 -1.03 -2.92
C LYS A 149 -20.94 -0.28 -4.16
N LEU A 150 -19.77 0.38 -4.08
CA LEU A 150 -19.20 1.19 -5.16
C LEU A 150 -18.47 0.34 -6.21
N ALA A 151 -17.90 -0.81 -5.84
CA ALA A 151 -17.06 -1.62 -6.71
C ALA A 151 -17.70 -1.97 -8.08
N PRO A 152 -18.99 -2.34 -8.18
CA PRO A 152 -19.60 -2.60 -9.48
C PRO A 152 -19.65 -1.38 -10.40
N ALA A 153 -19.91 -0.19 -9.84
CA ALA A 153 -19.97 1.06 -10.60
C ALA A 153 -18.57 1.46 -11.09
N LEU A 154 -17.56 1.32 -10.21
CA LEU A 154 -16.16 1.55 -10.58
C LEU A 154 -15.71 0.60 -11.68
N HIS A 155 -16.08 -0.68 -11.59
CA HIS A 155 -15.75 -1.67 -12.61
C HIS A 155 -16.42 -1.36 -13.96
N ALA A 156 -17.69 -0.99 -13.95
CA ALA A 156 -18.42 -0.63 -15.17
C ALA A 156 -17.87 0.63 -15.86
N ALA A 157 -17.35 1.60 -15.10
CA ALA A 157 -16.80 2.84 -15.65
C ALA A 157 -15.51 2.64 -16.47
N VAL A 158 -14.82 1.50 -16.28
CA VAL A 158 -13.48 1.27 -16.85
C VAL A 158 -13.50 0.20 -17.95
N ILE A 159 -14.54 -0.62 -18.00
CA ILE A 159 -14.70 -1.63 -19.06
C ILE A 159 -15.13 -0.94 -20.37
N PRO A 160 -14.37 -1.09 -21.47
CA PRO A 160 -14.81 -0.63 -22.78
C PRO A 160 -16.10 -1.36 -23.19
N SER A 161 -17.08 -0.62 -23.72
CA SER A 161 -18.39 -1.13 -24.15
C SER A 161 -18.30 -2.25 -25.20
N THR A 162 -17.17 -2.37 -25.89
CA THR A 162 -16.88 -3.38 -26.92
C THR A 162 -16.16 -4.62 -26.38
N SER A 163 -15.71 -4.61 -25.12
CA SER A 163 -14.93 -5.71 -24.58
C SER A 163 -15.84 -6.83 -24.03
N ARG A 164 -15.55 -8.07 -24.39
CA ARG A 164 -16.18 -9.27 -23.78
C ARG A 164 -15.46 -9.64 -22.48
N ILE A 165 -15.27 -8.68 -21.58
CA ILE A 165 -14.71 -8.94 -20.26
C ILE A 165 -15.84 -9.51 -19.40
N ALA A 166 -15.60 -10.65 -18.75
CA ALA A 166 -16.56 -11.25 -17.84
C ALA A 166 -16.95 -10.25 -16.75
N ALA A 167 -18.23 -10.22 -16.37
CA ALA A 167 -18.72 -9.34 -15.31
C ALA A 167 -17.90 -9.54 -14.02
N ALA A 168 -17.62 -8.44 -13.30
CA ALA A 168 -16.93 -8.52 -12.01
C ALA A 168 -17.59 -9.58 -11.11
N PRO A 169 -16.82 -10.50 -10.53
CA PRO A 169 -17.34 -11.45 -9.58
C PRO A 169 -17.96 -10.70 -8.40
N ARG A 170 -19.24 -10.96 -8.13
CA ARG A 170 -19.94 -10.38 -6.98
C ARG A 170 -19.77 -11.29 -5.77
N PRO A 171 -19.29 -10.77 -4.63
CA PRO A 171 -19.24 -11.55 -3.41
C PRO A 171 -20.65 -12.01 -3.00
N THR A 172 -20.77 -13.23 -2.47
CA THR A 172 -22.02 -13.71 -1.88
C THR A 172 -22.37 -12.86 -0.65
N ARG A 173 -23.65 -12.84 -0.24
CA ARG A 173 -24.08 -12.09 0.95
C ARG A 173 -23.28 -12.48 2.21
N ALA A 174 -23.03 -13.77 2.38
CA ALA A 174 -22.20 -14.29 3.48
C ALA A 174 -20.76 -13.76 3.41
N ARG A 175 -20.16 -13.72 2.22
CA ARG A 175 -18.81 -13.18 2.02
C ARG A 175 -18.76 -11.67 2.26
N CYS A 176 -19.78 -10.91 1.85
CA CYS A 176 -19.89 -9.49 2.17
C CYS A 176 -19.94 -9.25 3.68
N ALA A 177 -20.79 -9.99 4.40
CA ALA A 177 -20.90 -9.88 5.84
C ALA A 177 -19.57 -10.20 6.53
N LEU A 178 -18.88 -11.25 6.09
CA LEU A 178 -17.56 -11.63 6.61
C LEU A 178 -16.51 -10.53 6.36
N LEU A 179 -16.46 -9.95 5.16
CA LEU A 179 -15.53 -8.86 4.83
C LEU A 179 -15.76 -7.63 5.73
N ILE A 180 -17.02 -7.26 5.95
CA ILE A 180 -17.39 -6.13 6.82
C ILE A 180 -16.99 -6.45 8.26
N ALA A 181 -17.34 -7.63 8.78
CA ALA A 181 -17.06 -8.03 10.15
C ALA A 181 -15.56 -8.13 10.45
N THR A 182 -14.75 -8.55 9.47
CA THR A 182 -13.29 -8.69 9.60
C THR A 182 -12.52 -7.41 9.29
N SER A 183 -13.17 -6.38 8.74
CA SER A 183 -12.48 -5.13 8.38
C SER A 183 -11.75 -4.41 9.52
N PRO A 184 -12.19 -4.44 10.80
CA PRO A 184 -11.43 -3.80 11.88
C PRO A 184 -10.06 -4.43 12.13
N THR A 185 -9.87 -5.72 11.80
CA THR A 185 -8.60 -6.42 12.03
C THR A 185 -7.61 -6.24 10.89
N GLN A 186 -8.06 -5.80 9.70
CA GLN A 186 -7.22 -5.67 8.52
C GLN A 186 -5.98 -4.79 8.73
N PRO A 187 -6.05 -3.60 9.36
CA PRO A 187 -4.86 -2.78 9.58
C PRO A 187 -3.76 -3.53 10.35
N PHE A 188 -4.14 -4.31 11.36
CA PHE A 188 -3.19 -5.09 12.17
C PHE A 188 -2.58 -6.25 11.39
N ILE A 189 -3.38 -6.95 10.57
CA ILE A 189 -2.87 -8.02 9.69
C ILE A 189 -1.86 -7.44 8.71
N ARG A 190 -2.14 -6.29 8.10
CA ARG A 190 -1.20 -5.64 7.16
C ARG A 190 0.10 -5.24 7.83
N LEU A 191 0.06 -4.82 9.10
CA LEU A 191 1.24 -4.38 9.86
C LEU A 191 2.08 -5.50 10.45
N ALA A 192 1.51 -6.69 10.66
CA ALA A 192 2.25 -7.80 11.24
C ALA A 192 3.47 -8.21 10.39
N GLY A 193 3.41 -8.05 9.06
CA GLY A 193 4.53 -8.30 8.16
C GLY A 193 5.74 -7.39 8.40
N PRO A 194 5.59 -6.06 8.21
CA PRO A 194 6.65 -5.08 8.48
C PRO A 194 7.26 -5.21 9.89
N TRP A 195 6.43 -5.34 10.94
CA TRP A 195 6.91 -5.49 12.31
C TRP A 195 7.70 -6.78 12.52
N ARG A 196 7.23 -7.91 11.97
CA ARG A 196 7.99 -9.18 12.00
C ARG A 196 9.34 -9.05 11.33
N MET A 197 9.43 -8.32 10.21
CA MET A 197 10.69 -8.06 9.52
C MET A 197 11.65 -7.22 10.37
N ILE A 198 11.16 -6.14 10.98
CA ILE A 198 11.94 -5.29 11.88
C ILE A 198 12.50 -6.14 13.05
N LEU A 199 11.64 -6.93 13.70
CA LEU A 199 12.04 -7.80 14.81
C LEU A 199 13.08 -8.85 14.38
N ARG A 200 12.91 -9.48 13.22
CA ARG A 200 13.90 -10.42 12.66
C ARG A 200 15.25 -9.76 12.41
N ARG A 201 15.25 -8.56 11.86
CA ARG A 201 16.49 -7.79 11.61
C ARG A 201 17.20 -7.42 12.90
N ILE A 202 16.46 -6.95 13.91
CA ILE A 202 17.01 -6.64 15.24
C ILE A 202 17.61 -7.88 15.90
N THR A 203 16.98 -9.04 15.72
CA THR A 203 17.42 -10.32 16.30
C THR A 203 18.44 -11.08 15.45
N GLY A 204 18.95 -10.47 14.37
CA GLY A 204 19.99 -11.07 13.51
C GLY A 204 19.52 -12.23 12.61
N HIS A 205 18.21 -12.41 12.45
CA HIS A 205 17.66 -13.47 11.60
C HIS A 205 17.55 -13.01 10.13
N PRO A 206 17.78 -13.92 9.16
CA PRO A 206 17.62 -13.59 7.75
C PRO A 206 16.17 -13.21 7.41
N THR A 207 16.03 -12.18 6.60
CA THR A 207 14.75 -11.70 6.06
C THR A 207 14.57 -12.24 4.65
N THR A 208 14.18 -13.50 4.51
CA THR A 208 13.64 -14.02 3.25
C THR A 208 12.14 -13.80 3.25
N PHE A 209 11.65 -13.08 2.24
CA PHE A 209 10.22 -12.90 2.01
C PHE A 209 9.97 -13.00 0.50
N GLY A 210 9.03 -13.84 0.12
CA GLY A 210 8.49 -13.90 -1.24
C GLY A 210 6.97 -13.77 -1.19
N LYS A 211 6.38 -13.20 -2.26
CA LYS A 211 4.91 -13.11 -2.43
C LYS A 211 4.23 -14.49 -2.34
N THR A 212 4.96 -15.57 -2.60
CA THR A 212 4.45 -16.94 -2.71
C THR A 212 5.18 -17.97 -1.84
N GLU A 213 5.94 -17.55 -0.82
CA GLU A 213 6.63 -18.51 0.05
C GLU A 213 5.61 -19.39 0.81
N ARG A 214 5.47 -20.64 0.36
CA ARG A 214 4.84 -21.75 1.10
C ARG A 214 5.70 -22.06 2.34
#